data_AF-A0A9P5WVK9-F1
#
_entry.id   AF-A0A9P5WVK9-F1
#
_cell.length_a   1.000
_cell.length_b   1.000
_cell.length_c   1.000
_cell.angle_alpha   90.00
_cell.angle_beta   90.00
_cell.angle_gamma   90.00
#
_symmetry.space_group_name_H-M   'P 1'
#
loop_
_entity.id
_entity.type
_entity.pdbx_description
1 polymer ?
#
loop_
_entity_poly.entity_id
_entity_poly.type
_entity_poly.pdbx_seq_one_letter_code
_entity_poly.pdbx_strand_id
1 'polypeptide(L)'
;MSSSSAFIRAAALARSGARFTTIPRSARAATSITRIVRQQQQPRQYFQFQHGRAYSSISTDQTLSPLGRTVITTTRVIRNFLIFSTSSVALAYFVWSGTHAYLEQYKCPSPEGVSPAVKNCLHGAWVREEISPDPDVAEIYFQKALELQRKDLETFYRNMNKSSNSNSVISDETYQEIEKDKALVEIQNRLARFYSRTGQDERAATIWTRLWKLSEKDTLRAQGESKSSSGLLGSIFGSPTERSVIAKQDGIPFAKQAADSWMRLGEYDLAEEALGWTLNAINSSSISEAQQSSDNSFTTIEQVGLLSALGALYVRQSRFEYALSLFVKALQTVQEHRAQSDSGDIKDSDMWFCREAILINSIGETLYGATTAAAPKQAISEKQAPAEQNKSSWKFWSSSSSSVPSKESVKKSEKSKTPEQRKKEEEALGWMQKAITMAQEKSGQHRDCDECAALGLNNLGLISEMEGNTDVALQQFSEAILYATKADDYVGIEAYQRNATRLTDKIASASESKAPLPSPPPLPSKKA
;
A
#
# COMPACT_ATOMS: atom_id res chain seq x y z
N MET A 1 7.55 2.77 -1.82
CA MET A 1 7.87 2.57 -3.26
C MET A 1 8.20 1.11 -3.59
N SER A 2 7.57 0.13 -2.94
CA SER A 2 7.59 -1.26 -3.39
C SER A 2 6.26 -1.56 -4.10
N SER A 3 6.30 -1.64 -5.43
CA SER A 3 5.14 -1.90 -6.30
C SER A 3 4.97 -3.40 -6.56
N SER A 4 5.00 -4.23 -5.50
CA SER A 4 4.83 -5.68 -5.59
C SER A 4 3.50 -6.14 -4.96
N SER A 5 2.38 -5.67 -5.51
CA SER A 5 1.04 -6.15 -5.15
C SER A 5 0.50 -7.07 -6.25
N ALA A 6 0.46 -8.39 -6.00
CA ALA A 6 -0.65 -9.28 -6.40
C ALA A 6 -0.40 -10.76 -6.00
N PHE A 7 -1.46 -11.37 -5.44
CA PHE A 7 -1.86 -12.77 -5.59
C PHE A 7 -1.44 -13.84 -4.56
N ILE A 8 -2.30 -14.07 -3.54
CA ILE A 8 -2.73 -15.43 -3.14
C ILE A 8 -4.23 -15.43 -2.84
N ARG A 9 -5.03 -16.00 -3.75
CA ARG A 9 -6.13 -16.96 -3.49
C ARG A 9 -6.83 -17.34 -4.81
N ALA A 10 -6.39 -18.43 -5.44
CA ALA A 10 -7.25 -19.38 -6.18
C ALA A 10 -6.40 -20.45 -6.92
N ALA A 11 -5.76 -21.37 -6.19
CA ALA A 11 -5.33 -22.67 -6.73
C ALA A 11 -4.90 -23.63 -5.60
N ALA A 12 -5.84 -24.11 -4.79
CA ALA A 12 -5.62 -25.28 -3.92
C ALA A 12 -6.94 -25.92 -3.46
N LEU A 13 -7.73 -26.45 -4.40
CA LEU A 13 -8.71 -27.49 -4.09
C LEU A 13 -8.59 -28.62 -5.10
N ALA A 14 -7.54 -29.42 -4.95
CA ALA A 14 -7.58 -30.86 -5.23
C ALA A 14 -6.39 -31.54 -4.53
N ARG A 15 -6.71 -32.51 -3.66
CA ARG A 15 -5.85 -33.58 -3.11
C ARG A 15 -4.79 -33.18 -2.08
N SER A 16 -5.15 -33.23 -0.81
CA SER A 16 -4.85 -34.40 0.04
C SER A 16 -5.32 -34.13 1.46
N GLY A 17 -6.05 -35.10 2.02
CA GLY A 17 -6.45 -35.06 3.41
C GLY A 17 -5.25 -35.35 4.30
N ALA A 18 -4.98 -34.45 5.23
CA ALA A 18 -4.15 -34.74 6.40
C ALA A 18 -4.76 -34.02 7.60
N ARG A 19 -4.94 -34.79 8.68
CA ARG A 19 -5.55 -34.39 9.95
C ARG A 19 -4.64 -33.38 10.65
N PHE A 20 -5.19 -32.23 11.05
CA PHE A 20 -4.50 -31.30 11.93
C PHE A 20 -4.47 -31.84 13.37
N THR A 21 -3.27 -32.14 13.85
CA THR A 21 -2.96 -32.22 15.29
C THR A 21 -2.63 -30.83 15.81
N THR A 22 -3.35 -30.42 16.85
CA THR A 22 -3.16 -29.20 17.63
C THR A 22 -1.81 -29.22 18.38
N ILE A 23 -1.04 -28.14 18.28
CA ILE A 23 0.12 -27.85 19.14
C ILE A 23 -0.07 -26.44 19.74
N PRO A 24 0.20 -26.25 21.06
CA PRO A 24 -0.22 -25.07 21.81
C PRO A 24 0.69 -23.85 21.65
N ARG A 25 0.07 -22.67 21.76
CA ARG A 25 0.71 -21.36 21.92
C ARG A 25 1.36 -21.25 23.30
N SER A 26 2.67 -21.01 23.36
CA SER A 26 3.38 -20.58 24.57
C SER A 26 3.89 -19.14 24.45
N ALA A 27 3.61 -18.39 25.52
CA ALA A 27 4.38 -17.27 26.09
C ALA A 27 4.59 -15.99 25.25
N ARG A 28 3.71 -15.00 25.47
CA ARG A 28 4.07 -13.57 25.37
C ARG A 28 4.77 -13.14 26.66
N ALA A 29 5.99 -12.65 26.52
CA ALA A 29 6.67 -11.88 27.56
C ALA A 29 5.97 -10.52 27.75
N ALA A 30 5.64 -10.20 29.00
CA ALA A 30 5.09 -8.91 29.39
C ALA A 30 6.24 -7.92 29.63
N THR A 31 6.33 -6.88 28.81
CA THR A 31 7.16 -5.71 29.09
C THR A 31 6.37 -4.71 29.94
N SER A 32 6.86 -4.49 31.15
CA SER A 32 6.37 -3.52 32.11
C SER A 32 6.66 -2.09 31.66
N ILE A 33 5.62 -1.30 31.40
CA ILE A 33 5.71 0.14 31.16
C ILE A 33 5.73 0.85 32.52
N THR A 34 6.91 1.30 32.94
CA THR A 34 7.09 2.28 34.02
C THR A 34 6.76 3.67 33.49
N ARG A 35 5.55 4.15 33.78
CA ARG A 35 5.14 5.54 33.51
C ARG A 35 5.40 6.40 34.75
N ILE A 36 6.30 7.37 34.60
CA ILE A 36 6.53 8.46 35.55
C ILE A 36 5.25 9.31 35.60
N VAL A 37 4.56 9.28 36.74
CA VAL A 37 3.47 10.21 37.07
C VAL A 37 3.99 11.17 38.12
N ARG A 38 4.15 12.45 37.73
CA ARG A 38 4.34 13.57 38.66
C ARG A 38 3.11 13.66 39.56
N GLN A 39 3.27 13.34 40.84
CA GLN A 39 2.29 13.62 41.88
C GLN A 39 2.26 15.13 42.17
N GLN A 40 1.19 15.81 41.77
CA GLN A 40 0.75 17.02 42.46
C GLN A 40 -0.03 16.56 43.69
N GLN A 41 0.58 16.68 44.86
CA GLN A 41 -0.07 16.49 46.15
C GLN A 41 -1.01 17.68 46.40
N GLN A 42 -2.32 17.44 46.34
CA GLN A 42 -3.28 18.26 47.07
C GLN A 42 -3.71 17.51 48.33
N PRO A 43 -3.77 18.17 49.50
CA PRO A 43 -4.21 17.53 50.73
C PRO A 43 -5.73 17.27 50.67
N ARG A 44 -6.11 15.99 50.50
CA ARG A 44 -7.48 15.53 50.74
C ARG A 44 -7.76 15.57 52.23
N GLN A 45 -8.61 16.49 52.65
CA GLN A 45 -9.27 16.44 53.94
C GLN A 45 -10.15 15.18 54.00
N TYR A 46 -9.80 14.26 54.90
CA TYR A 46 -10.65 13.14 55.27
C TYR A 46 -11.83 13.66 56.10
N PHE A 47 -12.98 13.87 55.46
CA PHE A 47 -14.25 13.94 56.19
C PHE A 47 -14.69 12.52 56.52
N GLN A 48 -14.35 12.06 57.73
CA GLN A 48 -14.99 10.90 58.34
C GLN A 48 -16.43 11.25 58.71
N PHE A 49 -17.37 10.99 57.79
CA PHE A 49 -18.77 10.88 58.17
C PHE A 49 -19.01 9.48 58.76
N GLN A 50 -18.78 9.36 60.07
CA GLN A 50 -19.34 8.26 60.87
C GLN A 50 -20.84 8.49 61.04
N HIS A 51 -21.64 8.03 60.08
CA HIS A 51 -23.04 7.70 60.35
C HIS A 51 -23.16 6.18 60.48
N GLY A 52 -22.82 5.70 61.67
CA GLY A 52 -23.28 4.40 62.14
C GLY A 52 -24.80 4.42 62.30
N ARG A 53 -25.55 4.20 61.22
CA ARG A 53 -26.91 3.68 61.34
C ARG A 53 -26.78 2.22 61.73
N ALA A 54 -27.00 1.93 63.01
CA ALA A 54 -27.24 0.60 63.50
C ALA A 54 -28.45 0.02 62.74
N TYR A 55 -28.18 -0.80 61.73
CA TYR A 55 -29.20 -1.68 61.19
C TYR A 55 -29.49 -2.70 62.27
N SER A 56 -30.56 -2.48 63.03
CA SER A 56 -31.21 -3.54 63.79
C SER A 56 -31.57 -4.62 62.80
N SER A 57 -30.84 -5.73 62.83
CA SER A 57 -31.23 -6.97 62.16
C SER A 57 -32.48 -7.48 62.88
N ILE A 58 -33.63 -6.95 62.50
CA ILE A 58 -34.93 -7.49 62.91
C ILE A 58 -34.98 -8.89 62.29
N SER A 59 -34.74 -9.88 63.14
CA SER A 59 -35.00 -11.30 62.86
C SER A 59 -36.51 -11.48 62.70
N THR A 60 -37.03 -11.21 61.52
CA THR A 60 -38.42 -11.52 61.13
C THR A 60 -38.53 -12.97 60.67
N ASP A 61 -38.17 -13.92 61.55
CA ASP A 61 -38.08 -15.33 61.12
C ASP A 61 -39.28 -16.21 61.48
N GLN A 62 -40.36 -15.66 62.02
CA GLN A 62 -41.49 -16.49 62.42
C GLN A 62 -42.79 -15.83 62.00
N THR A 63 -43.46 -16.44 61.01
CA THR A 63 -44.86 -16.25 60.53
C THR A 63 -45.03 -15.92 59.04
N LEU A 64 -43.99 -15.93 58.19
CA LEU A 64 -44.25 -15.98 56.74
C LEU A 64 -44.67 -17.40 56.33
N SER A 65 -45.86 -17.50 55.74
CA SER A 65 -46.35 -18.72 55.11
C SER A 65 -45.34 -19.23 54.06
N PRO A 66 -45.27 -20.54 53.81
CA PRO A 66 -44.36 -21.11 52.81
C PRO A 66 -44.53 -20.47 51.42
N LEU A 67 -45.73 -20.01 51.07
CA LEU A 67 -45.98 -19.24 49.85
C LEU A 67 -45.26 -17.89 49.84
N GLY A 68 -45.27 -17.15 50.96
CA GLY A 68 -44.58 -15.86 51.07
C GLY A 68 -43.07 -15.97 50.88
N ARG A 69 -42.44 -17.04 51.38
CA ARG A 69 -41.01 -17.30 51.16
C ARG A 69 -40.70 -17.56 49.68
N THR A 70 -41.54 -18.33 48.99
CA THR A 70 -41.40 -18.57 47.55
C THR A 70 -41.58 -17.30 46.73
N VAL A 71 -42.54 -16.44 47.08
CA VAL A 71 -42.74 -15.15 46.39
C VAL A 71 -41.53 -14.22 46.58
N ILE A 72 -40.94 -14.15 47.77
CA ILE A 72 -39.76 -13.31 48.01
C ILE A 72 -38.51 -13.84 47.28
N THR A 73 -38.29 -15.16 47.25
CA THR A 73 -37.13 -15.72 46.55
C THR A 73 -37.27 -15.57 45.04
N THR A 74 -38.45 -15.85 44.49
CA THR A 74 -38.74 -15.68 43.06
C THR A 74 -38.63 -14.22 42.62
N THR A 75 -39.19 -13.28 43.38
CA THR A 75 -39.05 -11.83 43.08
C THR A 75 -37.59 -11.36 43.12
N ARG A 76 -36.77 -11.85 44.06
CA ARG A 76 -35.33 -11.55 44.10
C ARG A 76 -34.58 -12.12 42.89
N VAL A 77 -34.89 -13.36 42.49
CA VAL A 77 -34.28 -13.99 41.32
C VAL A 77 -34.66 -13.23 40.04
N ILE A 78 -35.94 -12.92 39.85
CA ILE A 78 -36.42 -12.14 38.70
C ILE A 78 -35.75 -10.77 38.66
N ARG A 79 -35.69 -10.06 39.79
CA ARG A 79 -35.02 -8.75 39.87
C ARG A 79 -33.55 -8.83 39.48
N ASN A 80 -32.82 -9.81 40.00
CA ASN A 80 -31.40 -9.98 39.68
C ASN A 80 -31.19 -10.37 38.21
N PHE A 81 -32.07 -11.20 37.64
CA PHE A 81 -32.05 -11.55 36.22
C PHE A 81 -32.30 -10.32 35.33
N LEU A 82 -33.29 -9.48 35.67
CA LEU A 82 -33.54 -8.24 34.95
C LEU A 82 -32.35 -7.28 35.02
N ILE A 83 -31.77 -7.08 36.22
CA ILE A 83 -30.56 -6.25 36.38
C ILE A 83 -29.40 -6.78 35.54
N PHE A 84 -29.16 -8.09 35.57
CA PHE A 84 -28.09 -8.71 34.79
C PHE A 84 -28.35 -8.53 33.28
N SER A 85 -29.55 -8.84 32.80
CA SER A 85 -29.93 -8.69 31.40
C SER A 85 -29.80 -7.23 30.93
N THR A 86 -30.30 -6.26 31.69
CA THR A 86 -30.17 -4.84 31.32
C THR A 86 -28.72 -4.37 31.34
N SER A 87 -27.93 -4.86 32.30
CA SER A 87 -26.50 -4.53 32.39
C SER A 87 -25.71 -5.13 31.24
N SER A 88 -26.01 -6.35 30.82
CA SER A 88 -25.38 -6.99 29.66
C SER A 88 -25.70 -6.25 28.36
N VAL A 89 -26.96 -5.84 28.16
CA VAL A 89 -27.37 -5.04 26.99
C VAL A 89 -26.71 -3.66 27.01
N ALA A 90 -26.67 -2.99 28.16
CA ALA A 90 -26.02 -1.68 28.30
C ALA A 90 -24.51 -1.77 28.03
N LEU A 91 -23.83 -2.82 28.53
CA LEU A 91 -22.42 -3.05 28.26
C LEU A 91 -22.16 -3.35 26.78
N ALA A 92 -22.98 -4.19 26.16
CA ALA A 92 -22.88 -4.48 24.73
C ALA A 92 -23.06 -3.21 23.89
N TYR A 93 -24.04 -2.37 24.24
CA TYR A 93 -24.25 -1.08 23.58
C TYR A 93 -23.07 -0.13 23.78
N PHE A 94 -22.50 -0.06 25.00
CA PHE A 94 -21.34 0.77 25.28
C PHE A 94 -20.10 0.34 24.50
N VAL A 95 -19.83 -0.97 24.44
CA VAL A 95 -18.73 -1.53 23.64
C VAL A 95 -18.95 -1.24 22.16
N TRP A 96 -20.19 -1.41 21.66
CA TRP A 96 -20.55 -1.09 20.29
C TRP A 96 -20.33 0.40 19.96
N SER A 97 -20.89 1.31 20.76
CA SER A 97 -20.75 2.75 20.55
C SER A 97 -19.31 3.22 20.69
N GLY A 98 -18.58 2.68 21.68
CA GLY A 98 -17.16 2.99 21.89
C GLY A 98 -16.30 2.51 20.73
N THR A 99 -16.60 1.34 20.16
CA THR A 99 -15.91 0.83 18.96
C THR A 99 -16.18 1.73 17.76
N HIS A 100 -17.43 2.11 17.48
CA HIS A 100 -17.74 3.03 16.37
C HIS A 100 -17.09 4.41 16.53
N ALA A 101 -17.09 4.98 17.75
CA ALA A 101 -16.40 6.24 18.03
C ALA A 101 -14.88 6.12 17.82
N TYR A 102 -14.28 5.01 18.28
CA TYR A 102 -12.86 4.72 18.06
C TYR A 102 -12.52 4.59 16.57
N LEU A 103 -13.37 3.88 15.80
CA LEU A 103 -13.18 3.72 14.36
C LEU A 103 -13.27 5.06 13.62
N GLU A 104 -14.29 5.86 13.92
CA GLU A 104 -14.48 7.18 13.31
C GLU A 104 -13.32 8.13 13.64
N GLN A 105 -12.79 8.10 14.87
CA GLN A 105 -11.76 9.05 15.27
C GLN A 105 -10.34 8.62 14.84
N TYR A 106 -10.03 7.33 14.82
CA TYR A 106 -8.63 6.87 14.72
C TYR A 106 -8.31 5.96 13.53
N LYS A 107 -9.30 5.28 12.94
CA LYS A 107 -9.03 4.25 11.92
C LYS A 107 -9.56 4.58 10.55
N CYS A 108 -10.79 5.07 10.46
CA CYS A 108 -11.44 5.36 9.20
C CYS A 108 -12.30 6.63 9.39
N PRO A 109 -11.68 7.82 9.49
CA PRO A 109 -12.44 9.06 9.59
C PRO A 109 -13.33 9.18 8.36
N SER A 110 -14.63 9.27 8.59
CA SER A 110 -15.57 9.52 7.49
C SER A 110 -15.34 10.93 6.96
N PRO A 111 -15.35 11.15 5.63
CA PRO A 111 -15.24 12.50 5.10
C PRO A 111 -16.38 13.39 5.61
N GLU A 112 -16.13 14.69 5.74
CA GLU A 112 -17.14 15.66 6.13
C GLU A 112 -18.27 15.72 5.08
N GLY A 113 -19.49 16.07 5.49
CA GLY A 113 -20.64 16.17 4.58
C GLY A 113 -21.34 14.84 4.19
N VAL A 114 -20.87 13.67 4.65
CA VAL A 114 -21.56 12.39 4.39
C VAL A 114 -22.70 12.10 5.36
N SER A 115 -23.75 11.44 4.86
CA SER A 115 -24.86 11.00 5.71
C SER A 115 -24.46 9.86 6.66
N PRO A 116 -25.16 9.67 7.80
CA PRO A 116 -24.90 8.56 8.72
C PRO A 116 -24.98 7.18 8.06
N ALA A 117 -25.83 7.03 7.03
CA ALA A 117 -25.95 5.78 6.28
C ALA A 117 -24.66 5.48 5.49
N VAL A 118 -24.08 6.49 4.84
CA VAL A 118 -22.78 6.38 4.15
C VAL A 118 -21.67 6.05 5.15
N LYS A 119 -21.64 6.71 6.32
CA LYS A 119 -20.67 6.40 7.39
C LYS A 119 -20.72 4.94 7.82
N ASN A 120 -21.92 4.42 8.09
CA ASN A 120 -22.13 3.03 8.47
C ASN A 120 -21.64 2.05 7.39
N CYS A 121 -21.85 2.37 6.11
CA CYS A 121 -21.30 1.57 5.01
C CYS A 121 -19.76 1.61 4.96
N LEU A 122 -19.15 2.78 5.13
CA LEU A 122 -17.68 2.92 5.16
C LEU A 122 -17.05 2.17 6.33
N HIS A 123 -17.66 2.23 7.52
CA HIS A 123 -17.23 1.45 8.68
C HIS A 123 -17.39 -0.06 8.42
N GLY A 124 -18.50 -0.47 7.81
CA GLY A 124 -18.73 -1.86 7.41
C GLY A 124 -17.66 -2.37 6.44
N ALA A 125 -17.28 -1.56 5.45
CA ALA A 125 -16.20 -1.87 4.50
C ALA A 125 -14.86 -2.05 5.23
N TRP A 126 -14.50 -1.13 6.12
CA TRP A 126 -13.26 -1.21 6.89
C TRP A 126 -13.19 -2.45 7.79
N VAL A 127 -14.29 -2.80 8.48
CA VAL A 127 -14.34 -4.02 9.31
C VAL A 127 -14.11 -5.27 8.46
N ARG A 128 -14.64 -5.30 7.24
CA ARG A 128 -14.47 -6.41 6.29
C ARG A 128 -13.12 -6.41 5.59
N GLU A 129 -12.36 -5.35 5.70
CA GLU A 129 -11.00 -5.26 5.19
C GLU A 129 -9.97 -5.69 6.24
N GLU A 130 -10.09 -5.17 7.47
CA GLU A 130 -9.04 -5.28 8.49
C GLU A 130 -9.35 -6.30 9.60
N ILE A 131 -10.61 -6.42 10.05
CA ILE A 131 -10.96 -7.27 11.22
C ILE A 131 -11.38 -8.67 10.79
N SER A 132 -12.28 -8.76 9.81
CA SER A 132 -12.78 -10.03 9.27
C SER A 132 -12.65 -9.99 7.75
N PRO A 133 -11.43 -10.20 7.22
CA PRO A 133 -11.12 -10.03 5.81
C PRO A 133 -12.05 -10.81 4.89
N ASP A 134 -12.92 -10.09 4.18
CA ASP A 134 -13.86 -10.58 3.18
C ASP A 134 -13.96 -9.52 2.06
N PRO A 135 -13.12 -9.61 1.02
CA PRO A 135 -12.99 -8.57 0.02
C PRO A 135 -14.29 -8.36 -0.77
N ASP A 136 -15.04 -9.43 -1.05
CA ASP A 136 -16.27 -9.35 -1.83
C ASP A 136 -17.34 -8.54 -1.06
N VAL A 137 -17.45 -8.77 0.25
CA VAL A 137 -18.38 -8.02 1.11
C VAL A 137 -17.91 -6.58 1.31
N ALA A 138 -16.60 -6.34 1.46
CA ALA A 138 -16.04 -4.99 1.56
C ALA A 138 -16.35 -4.16 0.29
N GLU A 139 -16.20 -4.76 -0.90
CA GLU A 139 -16.55 -4.14 -2.18
C GLU A 139 -18.02 -3.73 -2.22
N ILE A 140 -18.94 -4.61 -1.80
CA ILE A 140 -20.39 -4.30 -1.72
C ILE A 140 -20.65 -3.09 -0.82
N TYR A 141 -19.98 -3.00 0.34
CA TYR A 141 -20.12 -1.85 1.24
C TYR A 141 -19.61 -0.55 0.62
N PHE A 142 -18.45 -0.56 -0.05
CA PHE A 142 -17.94 0.63 -0.74
C PHE A 142 -18.85 1.07 -1.90
N GLN A 143 -19.32 0.12 -2.71
CA GLN A 143 -20.27 0.41 -3.78
C GLN A 143 -21.57 1.00 -3.24
N LYS A 144 -22.07 0.46 -2.11
CA LYS A 144 -23.27 0.99 -1.45
C LYS A 144 -23.06 2.39 -0.89
N ALA A 145 -21.89 2.66 -0.28
CA ALA A 145 -21.52 3.99 0.18
C ALA A 145 -21.51 5.00 -0.97
N LEU A 146 -20.94 4.64 -2.13
CA LEU A 146 -20.95 5.48 -3.33
C LEU A 146 -22.37 5.74 -3.87
N GLU A 147 -23.21 4.71 -3.92
CA GLU A 147 -24.60 4.83 -4.37
C GLU A 147 -25.39 5.79 -3.47
N LEU A 148 -25.25 5.64 -2.15
CA LEU A 148 -25.92 6.49 -1.16
C LEU A 148 -25.42 7.94 -1.25
N GLN A 149 -24.11 8.16 -1.34
CA GLN A 149 -23.55 9.50 -1.47
C GLN A 149 -24.02 10.20 -2.75
N ARG A 150 -24.11 9.48 -3.88
CA ARG A 150 -24.68 10.03 -5.12
C ARG A 150 -26.14 10.45 -4.96
N LYS A 151 -26.96 9.62 -4.29
CA LYS A 151 -28.36 9.99 -3.98
C LYS A 151 -28.44 11.21 -3.06
N ASP A 152 -27.56 11.31 -2.07
CA ASP A 152 -27.49 12.45 -1.16
C ASP A 152 -27.07 13.75 -1.88
N LEU A 153 -26.29 13.64 -2.95
CA LEU A 153 -25.91 14.74 -3.83
C LEU A 153 -27.04 15.13 -4.80
N GLU A 154 -27.68 14.15 -5.44
CA GLU A 154 -28.84 14.38 -6.32
C GLU A 154 -30.02 15.04 -5.58
N THR A 155 -30.30 14.59 -4.35
CA THR A 155 -31.34 15.17 -3.51
C THR A 155 -30.99 16.59 -3.09
N PHE A 156 -29.71 16.85 -2.79
CA PHE A 156 -29.20 18.19 -2.51
C PHE A 156 -29.43 19.15 -3.68
N TYR A 157 -28.96 18.80 -4.88
CA TYR A 157 -29.15 19.64 -6.07
C TYR A 157 -30.62 19.84 -6.43
N ARG A 158 -31.46 18.81 -6.25
CA ARG A 158 -32.91 18.95 -6.46
C ARG A 158 -33.54 19.95 -5.51
N ASN A 159 -33.06 20.04 -4.27
CA ASN A 159 -33.55 20.99 -3.29
C ASN A 159 -33.01 22.40 -3.56
N MET A 160 -31.74 22.52 -3.94
CA MET A 160 -31.11 23.79 -4.32
C MET A 160 -31.85 24.46 -5.49
N ASN A 161 -32.21 23.69 -6.53
CA ASN A 161 -32.98 24.19 -7.67
C ASN A 161 -34.39 24.69 -7.28
N LYS A 162 -34.98 24.19 -6.18
CA LYS A 162 -36.25 24.69 -5.65
C LYS A 162 -36.07 25.96 -4.83
N SER A 163 -34.97 26.04 -4.07
CA SER A 163 -34.60 27.18 -3.21
C SER A 163 -34.24 28.42 -4.02
N SER A 164 -33.63 28.26 -5.20
CA SER A 164 -33.19 29.36 -6.08
C SER A 164 -34.31 30.33 -6.51
N ASN A 165 -35.60 29.99 -6.35
CA ASN A 165 -36.70 30.92 -6.58
C ASN A 165 -36.93 31.90 -5.41
N SER A 166 -36.26 31.70 -4.28
CA SER A 166 -36.30 32.57 -3.12
C SER A 166 -34.97 33.34 -2.98
N ASN A 167 -35.02 34.67 -3.01
CA ASN A 167 -33.86 35.57 -3.03
C ASN A 167 -33.02 35.60 -1.73
N SER A 168 -32.97 34.53 -0.93
CA SER A 168 -32.30 34.54 0.38
C SER A 168 -31.19 33.51 0.53
N VAL A 169 -29.98 34.02 0.83
CA VAL A 169 -28.79 33.35 1.41
C VAL A 169 -28.15 32.22 0.58
N ILE A 170 -27.17 32.59 -0.27
CA ILE A 170 -26.43 31.69 -1.19
C ILE A 170 -25.15 31.09 -0.56
N SER A 171 -24.63 31.67 0.54
CA SER A 171 -23.29 31.33 1.04
C SER A 171 -23.17 29.94 1.67
N ASP A 172 -24.14 29.54 2.49
CA ASP A 172 -24.02 28.32 3.30
C ASP A 172 -24.28 27.05 2.48
N GLU A 173 -25.17 27.12 1.48
CA GLU A 173 -25.46 26.00 0.59
C GLU A 173 -24.24 25.64 -0.28
N THR A 174 -23.49 26.64 -0.75
CA THR A 174 -22.28 26.43 -1.58
C THR A 174 -21.21 25.63 -0.83
N TYR A 175 -21.08 25.84 0.49
CA TYR A 175 -20.10 25.11 1.30
C TYR A 175 -20.47 23.62 1.44
N GLN A 176 -21.75 23.33 1.68
CA GLN A 176 -22.24 21.95 1.79
C GLN A 176 -22.10 21.18 0.47
N GLU A 177 -22.26 21.85 -0.66
CA GLU A 177 -22.02 21.25 -1.99
C GLU A 177 -20.57 20.77 -2.11
N ILE A 178 -19.62 21.66 -1.82
CA ILE A 178 -18.18 21.38 -1.89
C ILE A 178 -17.80 20.22 -0.95
N GLU A 179 -18.34 20.18 0.26
CA GLU A 179 -18.10 19.07 1.20
C GLU A 179 -18.61 17.73 0.66
N LYS A 180 -19.82 17.70 0.11
CA LYS A 180 -20.43 16.47 -0.42
C LYS A 180 -19.68 15.93 -1.63
N ASP A 181 -19.19 16.82 -2.47
CA ASP A 181 -18.40 16.48 -3.64
C ASP A 181 -16.99 15.98 -3.25
N LYS A 182 -16.33 16.64 -2.30
CA LYS A 182 -15.07 16.15 -1.70
C LYS A 182 -15.24 14.78 -1.08
N ALA A 183 -16.34 14.55 -0.37
CA ALA A 183 -16.66 13.25 0.18
C ALA A 183 -16.82 12.17 -0.89
N LEU A 184 -17.47 12.48 -2.01
CA LEU A 184 -17.62 11.53 -3.12
C LEU A 184 -16.26 11.14 -3.71
N VAL A 185 -15.36 12.11 -3.89
CA VAL A 185 -13.99 11.88 -4.38
C VAL A 185 -13.20 11.00 -3.40
N GLU A 186 -13.27 11.29 -2.10
CA GLU A 186 -12.57 10.50 -1.08
C GLU A 186 -13.10 9.06 -1.00
N ILE A 187 -14.41 8.83 -1.11
CA ILE A 187 -14.97 7.47 -1.16
C ILE A 187 -14.49 6.72 -2.40
N GLN A 188 -14.44 7.38 -3.57
CA GLN A 188 -13.91 6.77 -4.80
C GLN A 188 -12.43 6.42 -4.66
N ASN A 189 -11.63 7.30 -4.09
CA ASN A 189 -10.22 7.08 -3.81
C ASN A 189 -10.03 5.88 -2.86
N ARG A 190 -10.83 5.74 -1.80
CA ARG A 190 -10.80 4.56 -0.91
C ARG A 190 -11.13 3.27 -1.66
N LEU A 191 -12.16 3.28 -2.51
CA LEU A 191 -12.49 2.12 -3.33
C LEU A 191 -11.36 1.75 -4.30
N ALA A 192 -10.70 2.75 -4.92
CA ALA A 192 -9.56 2.50 -5.79
C ALA A 192 -8.37 1.89 -5.04
N ARG A 193 -8.06 2.37 -3.82
CA ARG A 193 -7.05 1.77 -2.94
C ARG A 193 -7.39 0.33 -2.58
N PHE A 194 -8.66 0.05 -2.28
CA PHE A 194 -9.14 -1.30 -2.02
C PHE A 194 -8.94 -2.22 -3.23
N TYR A 195 -9.28 -1.76 -4.45
CA TYR A 195 -9.04 -2.52 -5.68
C TYR A 195 -7.55 -2.77 -5.94
N SER A 196 -6.70 -1.78 -5.71
CA SER A 196 -5.25 -1.96 -5.84
C SER A 196 -4.70 -2.98 -4.84
N ARG A 197 -5.18 -2.98 -3.58
CA ARG A 197 -4.79 -3.97 -2.56
C ARG A 197 -5.25 -5.40 -2.90
N THR A 198 -6.41 -5.54 -3.51
CA THR A 198 -6.96 -6.85 -3.90
C THR A 198 -6.44 -7.36 -5.25
N GLY A 199 -5.53 -6.61 -5.90
CA GLY A 199 -4.96 -6.96 -7.21
C GLY A 199 -5.89 -6.70 -8.40
N GLN A 200 -6.99 -5.98 -8.19
CA GLN A 200 -7.90 -5.51 -9.26
C GLN A 200 -7.38 -4.19 -9.87
N ASP A 201 -6.14 -4.21 -10.36
CA ASP A 201 -5.41 -3.00 -10.79
C ASP A 201 -6.11 -2.22 -11.90
N GLU A 202 -6.79 -2.89 -12.83
CA GLU A 202 -7.54 -2.24 -13.93
C GLU A 202 -8.67 -1.34 -13.41
N ARG A 203 -9.43 -1.82 -12.42
CA ARG A 203 -10.51 -1.04 -11.81
C ARG A 203 -9.97 0.12 -10.98
N ALA A 204 -8.90 -0.12 -10.22
CA ALA A 204 -8.21 0.93 -9.47
C ALA A 204 -7.69 2.03 -10.40
N ALA A 205 -6.97 1.64 -11.46
CA ALA A 205 -6.43 2.53 -12.48
C ALA A 205 -7.54 3.35 -13.16
N THR A 206 -8.67 2.72 -13.48
CA THR A 206 -9.83 3.39 -14.10
C THR A 206 -10.42 4.46 -13.18
N ILE A 207 -10.63 4.16 -11.90
CA ILE A 207 -11.19 5.12 -10.94
C ILE A 207 -10.22 6.29 -10.74
N TRP A 208 -8.95 6.02 -10.46
CA TRP A 208 -7.96 7.09 -10.31
C TRP A 208 -7.81 7.89 -11.59
N THR A 209 -7.86 7.25 -12.76
CA THR A 209 -7.84 7.92 -14.07
C THR A 209 -8.95 8.93 -14.21
N ARG A 210 -10.18 8.54 -13.86
CA ARG A 210 -11.32 9.43 -13.84
C ARG A 210 -11.11 10.60 -12.87
N LEU A 211 -10.59 10.35 -11.67
CA LEU A 211 -10.37 11.39 -10.66
C LEU A 211 -9.35 12.45 -11.12
N TRP A 212 -8.19 12.07 -11.63
CA TRP A 212 -7.22 13.08 -12.08
C TRP A 212 -7.66 13.80 -13.35
N LYS A 213 -8.35 13.11 -14.28
CA LYS A 213 -8.93 13.78 -15.47
C LYS A 213 -10.02 14.79 -15.13
N LEU A 214 -10.74 14.62 -14.02
CA LEU A 214 -11.65 15.66 -13.52
C LEU A 214 -10.88 16.92 -13.10
N SER A 215 -9.72 16.77 -12.46
CA SER A 215 -8.86 17.90 -12.07
C SER A 215 -8.19 18.61 -13.26
N GLU A 216 -7.97 17.90 -14.37
CA GLU A 216 -7.35 18.48 -15.58
C GLU A 216 -8.27 19.50 -16.27
N LYS A 217 -9.58 19.19 -16.35
CA LYS A 217 -10.57 20.00 -17.09
C LYS A 217 -10.67 21.45 -16.61
N ASP A 218 -10.45 21.71 -15.33
CA ASP A 218 -10.45 23.07 -14.77
C ASP A 218 -9.38 23.98 -15.36
N THR A 219 -8.21 23.41 -15.69
CA THR A 219 -7.07 24.21 -16.12
C THR A 219 -7.33 24.85 -17.49
N LEU A 220 -7.98 24.12 -18.40
CA LEU A 220 -8.28 24.59 -19.75
C LEU A 220 -9.30 25.74 -19.75
N ARG A 221 -10.24 25.74 -18.79
CA ARG A 221 -11.24 26.80 -18.67
C ARG A 221 -10.63 28.11 -18.18
N ALA A 222 -9.78 28.05 -17.14
CA ALA A 222 -9.10 29.22 -16.61
C ALA A 222 -8.24 29.93 -17.68
N GLN A 223 -7.67 29.18 -18.62
CA GLN A 223 -6.87 29.74 -19.71
C GLN A 223 -7.73 30.29 -20.87
N GLY A 224 -8.92 29.73 -21.10
CA GLY A 224 -9.83 30.13 -22.19
C GLY A 224 -10.67 31.39 -21.93
N GLU A 225 -10.95 31.73 -20.67
CA GLU A 225 -11.86 32.83 -20.31
C GLU A 225 -11.27 34.25 -20.50
N SER A 226 -10.02 34.38 -20.93
CA SER A 226 -9.42 35.69 -21.26
C SER A 226 -9.82 36.24 -22.64
N LYS A 227 -10.43 35.46 -23.53
CA LYS A 227 -10.70 35.89 -24.93
C LYS A 227 -12.04 35.40 -25.47
N SER A 228 -13.15 35.97 -25.03
CA SER A 228 -14.35 36.13 -25.87
C SER A 228 -15.35 37.03 -25.15
N SER A 229 -15.49 38.30 -25.54
CA SER A 229 -16.56 38.74 -26.44
C SER A 229 -17.93 38.11 -26.13
N SER A 230 -18.81 38.98 -25.68
CA SER A 230 -20.25 38.86 -25.45
C SER A 230 -21.02 38.24 -26.63
N GLY A 231 -20.94 36.92 -26.79
CA GLY A 231 -21.81 36.15 -27.67
C GLY A 231 -23.16 35.92 -27.02
N LEU A 232 -24.18 36.65 -27.47
CA LEU A 232 -25.56 36.73 -26.98
C LEU A 232 -26.37 35.39 -26.99
N LEU A 233 -25.75 34.24 -27.29
CA LEU A 233 -26.44 32.97 -27.52
C LEU A 233 -26.12 31.85 -26.51
N GLY A 234 -25.30 32.12 -25.49
CA GLY A 234 -24.93 31.12 -24.48
C GLY A 234 -25.94 30.87 -23.34
N SER A 235 -27.11 31.53 -23.32
CA SER A 235 -27.96 31.58 -22.11
C SER A 235 -29.14 30.59 -22.05
N ILE A 236 -29.33 29.71 -23.03
CA ILE A 236 -30.58 28.91 -23.14
C ILE A 236 -30.41 27.48 -22.58
N PHE A 237 -29.20 26.95 -22.53
CA PHE A 237 -28.91 25.75 -21.74
C PHE A 237 -28.25 26.23 -20.47
N GLY A 238 -28.98 26.19 -19.36
CA GLY A 238 -28.43 26.50 -18.04
C GLY A 238 -27.15 25.72 -17.85
N SER A 239 -26.02 26.41 -18.00
CA SER A 239 -24.70 25.82 -17.81
C SER A 239 -24.73 25.24 -16.40
N PRO A 240 -24.64 23.91 -16.22
CA PRO A 240 -24.25 23.44 -14.92
C PRO A 240 -22.97 24.19 -14.62
N THR A 241 -22.89 24.80 -13.46
CA THR A 241 -21.67 25.36 -12.92
C THR A 241 -20.71 24.18 -12.74
N GLU A 242 -20.11 23.71 -13.85
CA GLU A 242 -19.06 22.72 -13.92
C GLU A 242 -17.79 23.38 -13.36
N ARG A 243 -17.83 23.67 -12.07
CA ARG A 243 -16.67 23.92 -11.25
C ARG A 243 -16.12 22.53 -10.96
N SER A 244 -14.90 22.18 -11.40
CA SER A 244 -14.43 20.87 -10.96
C SER A 244 -14.24 20.87 -9.46
N VAL A 245 -14.60 19.72 -8.91
CA VAL A 245 -14.57 19.40 -7.50
C VAL A 245 -13.14 19.30 -6.98
N ILE A 246 -12.17 19.06 -7.87
CA ILE A 246 -10.82 18.64 -7.53
C ILE A 246 -9.85 19.72 -8.02
N ALA A 247 -9.19 20.40 -7.09
CA ALA A 247 -8.14 21.33 -7.46
C ALA A 247 -7.02 20.59 -8.20
N LYS A 248 -6.31 21.28 -9.11
CA LYS A 248 -5.22 20.68 -9.89
C LYS A 248 -4.16 19.98 -9.02
N GLN A 249 -3.84 20.57 -7.86
CA GLN A 249 -2.90 20.02 -6.88
C GLN A 249 -3.43 18.71 -6.27
N ASP A 250 -4.73 18.62 -5.97
CA ASP A 250 -5.36 17.42 -5.43
C ASP A 250 -5.40 16.26 -6.44
N GLY A 251 -5.26 16.56 -7.74
CA GLY A 251 -5.19 15.57 -8.82
C GLY A 251 -3.86 14.83 -8.93
N ILE A 252 -2.75 15.42 -8.46
CA ILE A 252 -1.39 14.86 -8.49
C ILE A 252 -1.31 13.45 -7.87
N PRO A 253 -1.78 13.21 -6.63
CA PRO A 253 -1.71 11.88 -6.03
C PRO A 253 -2.53 10.84 -6.80
N PHE A 254 -3.67 11.22 -7.40
CA PHE A 254 -4.48 10.30 -8.21
C PHE A 254 -3.79 9.93 -9.51
N ALA A 255 -3.16 10.89 -10.19
CA ALA A 255 -2.38 10.61 -11.41
C ALA A 255 -1.19 9.69 -11.13
N LYS A 256 -0.45 9.90 -10.02
CA LYS A 256 0.62 9.00 -9.59
C LYS A 256 0.11 7.57 -9.32
N GLN A 257 -1.00 7.42 -8.57
CA GLN A 257 -1.59 6.11 -8.27
C GLN A 257 -2.15 5.41 -9.51
N ALA A 258 -2.74 6.16 -10.44
CA ALA A 258 -3.15 5.64 -11.74
C ALA A 258 -1.95 5.12 -12.54
N ALA A 259 -0.87 5.90 -12.62
CA ALA A 259 0.35 5.51 -13.32
C ALA A 259 0.95 4.22 -12.76
N ASP A 260 1.09 4.11 -11.44
CA ASP A 260 1.61 2.89 -10.80
C ASP A 260 0.77 1.65 -11.15
N SER A 261 -0.56 1.82 -11.23
CA SER A 261 -1.49 0.74 -11.59
C SER A 261 -1.38 0.37 -13.08
N TRP A 262 -1.33 1.36 -13.97
CA TRP A 262 -1.11 1.14 -15.40
C TRP A 262 0.25 0.49 -15.69
N MET A 263 1.30 0.86 -14.95
CA MET A 263 2.62 0.21 -15.01
C MET A 263 2.58 -1.27 -14.62
N ARG A 264 1.74 -1.65 -13.64
CA ARG A 264 1.55 -3.07 -13.25
C ARG A 264 0.80 -3.85 -14.32
N LEU A 265 -0.15 -3.22 -15.01
CA LEU A 265 -0.90 -3.80 -16.13
C LEU A 265 -0.07 -3.88 -17.43
N GLY A 266 1.05 -3.17 -17.51
CA GLY A 266 1.89 -3.09 -18.71
C GLY A 266 1.40 -2.08 -19.75
N GLU A 267 0.42 -1.24 -19.40
CA GLU A 267 -0.12 -0.18 -20.24
C GLU A 267 0.74 1.09 -20.07
N TYR A 268 1.98 1.05 -20.59
CA TYR A 268 2.99 2.06 -20.31
C TYR A 268 2.67 3.44 -20.87
N ASP A 269 1.94 3.53 -21.97
CA ASP A 269 1.57 4.82 -22.58
C ASP A 269 0.64 5.61 -21.66
N LEU A 270 -0.35 4.94 -21.04
CA LEU A 270 -1.27 5.56 -20.08
C LEU A 270 -0.55 5.97 -18.79
N ALA A 271 0.42 5.18 -18.35
CA ALA A 271 1.27 5.55 -17.22
C ALA A 271 2.14 6.78 -17.53
N GLU A 272 2.72 6.84 -18.73
CA GLU A 272 3.51 7.97 -19.21
C GLU A 272 2.68 9.25 -19.27
N GLU A 273 1.44 9.17 -19.79
CA GLU A 273 0.50 10.29 -19.84
C GLU A 273 0.21 10.85 -18.44
N ALA A 274 -0.11 9.97 -17.48
CA ALA A 274 -0.43 10.37 -16.11
C ALA A 274 0.78 10.99 -15.37
N LEU A 275 1.98 10.40 -15.52
CA LEU A 275 3.20 10.96 -14.91
C LEU A 275 3.64 12.26 -15.60
N GLY A 276 3.49 12.35 -16.93
CA GLY A 276 3.77 13.55 -17.70
C GLY A 276 2.87 14.72 -17.31
N TRP A 277 1.57 14.47 -17.14
CA TRP A 277 0.65 15.48 -16.59
C TRP A 277 1.04 15.90 -15.18
N THR A 278 1.40 14.94 -14.32
CA THR A 278 1.84 15.24 -12.95
C THR A 278 3.07 16.16 -12.95
N LEU A 279 4.03 15.93 -13.85
CA LEU A 279 5.22 16.75 -13.97
C LEU A 279 4.87 18.18 -14.38
N ASN A 280 3.98 18.32 -15.36
CA ASN A 280 3.48 19.62 -15.79
C ASN A 280 2.69 20.34 -14.67
N ALA A 281 1.90 19.60 -13.89
CA ALA A 281 1.17 20.15 -12.75
C ALA A 281 2.11 20.72 -11.68
N ILE A 282 3.11 19.94 -11.26
CA ILE A 282 4.12 20.36 -10.27
C ILE A 282 4.93 21.57 -10.78
N ASN A 283 5.37 21.54 -12.04
CA ASN A 283 6.13 22.66 -12.63
C ASN A 283 5.27 23.94 -12.74
N SER A 284 3.97 23.80 -12.99
CA SER A 284 3.07 24.95 -13.05
C SER A 284 2.79 25.57 -11.67
N SER A 285 2.70 24.74 -10.61
CA SER A 285 2.51 25.24 -9.25
C SER A 285 3.77 25.88 -8.71
N SER A 286 4.95 25.31 -8.99
CA SER A 286 6.23 25.89 -8.55
C SER A 286 6.46 27.30 -9.09
N ILE A 287 6.00 27.59 -10.32
CA ILE A 287 6.11 28.94 -10.91
C ILE A 287 5.24 29.95 -10.16
N SER A 288 4.07 29.53 -9.68
CA SER A 288 3.14 30.41 -8.95
C SER A 288 3.59 30.63 -7.49
N GLU A 289 4.16 29.61 -6.86
CA GLU A 289 4.59 29.64 -5.45
C GLU A 289 5.95 30.33 -5.24
N ALA A 290 6.83 30.33 -6.26
CA ALA A 290 8.12 31.03 -6.20
C ALA A 290 8.01 32.55 -5.90
N GLN A 291 6.80 33.10 -5.95
CA GLN A 291 6.52 34.49 -5.58
C GLN A 291 6.06 34.70 -4.13
N GLN A 292 5.74 33.64 -3.37
CA GLN A 292 4.99 33.80 -2.10
C GLN A 292 5.59 33.14 -0.84
N SER A 293 6.49 32.17 -0.90
CA SER A 293 7.08 31.62 0.34
C SER A 293 8.43 30.91 0.15
N SER A 294 9.18 30.79 1.24
CA SER A 294 10.51 30.15 1.31
C SER A 294 10.47 28.63 1.51
N ASP A 295 9.30 27.98 1.46
CA ASP A 295 9.15 26.55 1.75
C ASP A 295 9.13 25.70 0.47
N ASN A 296 10.25 25.69 -0.25
CA ASN A 296 10.44 24.90 -1.48
C ASN A 296 10.75 23.42 -1.22
N SER A 297 10.74 22.97 0.04
CA SER A 297 11.17 21.63 0.44
C SER A 297 10.21 20.55 -0.09
N PHE A 298 8.91 20.77 0.05
CA PHE A 298 7.86 19.80 -0.30
C PHE A 298 7.81 19.51 -1.81
N THR A 299 7.83 20.57 -2.63
CA THR A 299 7.80 20.44 -4.11
C THR A 299 9.02 19.67 -4.62
N THR A 300 10.17 19.83 -3.97
CA THR A 300 11.40 19.11 -4.32
C THR A 300 11.26 17.60 -4.06
N ILE A 301 10.69 17.19 -2.92
CA ILE A 301 10.47 15.76 -2.60
C ILE A 301 9.53 15.12 -3.63
N GLU A 302 8.43 15.80 -3.97
CA GLU A 302 7.48 15.28 -4.95
C GLU A 302 8.07 15.16 -6.35
N GLN A 303 8.91 16.13 -6.74
CA GLN A 303 9.61 16.12 -8.02
C GLN A 303 10.61 14.97 -8.10
N VAL A 304 11.42 14.75 -7.05
CA VAL A 304 12.34 13.60 -6.96
C VAL A 304 11.56 12.28 -6.99
N GLY A 305 10.42 12.22 -6.29
CA GLY A 305 9.44 11.13 -6.36
C GLY A 305 9.02 10.80 -7.78
N LEU A 306 8.61 11.83 -8.52
CA LEU A 306 8.10 11.72 -9.88
C LEU A 306 9.19 11.34 -10.90
N LEU A 307 10.37 11.96 -10.82
CA LEU A 307 11.50 11.62 -11.69
C LEU A 307 11.91 10.16 -11.51
N SER A 308 11.91 9.67 -10.27
CA SER A 308 12.17 8.26 -9.96
C SER A 308 11.09 7.33 -10.55
N ALA A 309 9.81 7.69 -10.46
CA ALA A 309 8.71 6.92 -11.06
C ALA A 309 8.79 6.88 -12.59
N LEU A 310 9.07 8.01 -13.25
CA LEU A 310 9.32 8.07 -14.69
C LEU A 310 10.55 7.26 -15.10
N GLY A 311 11.63 7.30 -14.31
CA GLY A 311 12.80 6.45 -14.50
C GLY A 311 12.42 4.98 -14.49
N ALA A 312 11.67 4.54 -13.47
CA ALA A 312 11.20 3.16 -13.34
C ALA A 312 10.26 2.74 -14.50
N LEU A 313 9.40 3.63 -14.99
CA LEU A 313 8.59 3.42 -16.19
C LEU A 313 9.47 3.13 -17.40
N TYR A 314 10.50 3.94 -17.65
CA TYR A 314 11.39 3.74 -18.79
C TYR A 314 12.27 2.50 -18.67
N VAL A 315 12.66 2.09 -17.45
CA VAL A 315 13.29 0.77 -17.24
C VAL A 315 12.37 -0.34 -17.73
N ARG A 316 11.07 -0.29 -17.40
CA ARG A 316 10.10 -1.30 -17.86
C ARG A 316 9.89 -1.28 -19.38
N GLN A 317 9.98 -0.11 -20.00
CA GLN A 317 9.97 0.03 -21.46
C GLN A 317 11.31 -0.37 -22.13
N SER A 318 12.32 -0.83 -21.35
CA SER A 318 13.69 -1.09 -21.83
C SER A 318 14.39 0.13 -22.45
N ARG A 319 13.96 1.34 -22.07
CA ARG A 319 14.51 2.63 -22.49
C ARG A 319 15.54 3.12 -21.47
N PHE A 320 16.61 2.34 -21.29
CA PHE A 320 17.57 2.52 -20.19
C PHE A 320 18.30 3.86 -20.19
N GLU A 321 18.57 4.45 -21.36
CA GLU A 321 19.23 5.77 -21.46
C GLU A 321 18.36 6.89 -20.85
N TYR A 322 17.06 6.90 -21.18
CA TYR A 322 16.11 7.85 -20.60
C TYR A 322 15.94 7.62 -19.10
N ALA A 323 15.79 6.36 -18.68
CA ALA A 323 15.70 6.02 -17.27
C ALA A 323 16.90 6.52 -16.45
N LEU A 324 18.12 6.26 -16.95
CA LEU A 324 19.35 6.67 -16.29
C LEU A 324 19.44 8.20 -16.15
N SER A 325 19.09 8.95 -17.20
CA SER A 325 19.10 10.42 -17.15
C SER A 325 18.16 10.98 -16.07
N LEU A 326 16.99 10.37 -15.89
CA LEU A 326 16.01 10.79 -14.89
C LEU A 326 16.46 10.44 -13.47
N PHE A 327 17.02 9.25 -13.25
CA PHE A 327 17.55 8.87 -11.94
C PHE A 327 18.75 9.73 -11.54
N VAL A 328 19.65 10.04 -12.47
CA VAL A 328 20.79 10.94 -12.21
C VAL A 328 20.30 12.35 -11.91
N LYS A 329 19.30 12.86 -12.64
CA LYS A 329 18.72 14.17 -12.34
C LYS A 329 18.07 14.20 -10.95
N ALA A 330 17.30 13.17 -10.61
CA ALA A 330 16.72 13.02 -9.27
C ALA A 330 17.81 12.97 -8.19
N LEU A 331 18.91 12.26 -8.45
CA LEU A 331 20.04 12.13 -7.53
C LEU A 331 20.73 13.47 -7.27
N GLN A 332 20.99 14.25 -8.34
CA GLN A 332 21.53 15.60 -8.21
C GLN A 332 20.64 16.48 -7.34
N THR A 333 19.32 16.46 -7.57
CA THR A 333 18.38 17.26 -6.77
C THR A 333 18.40 16.87 -5.29
N VAL A 334 18.49 15.57 -4.97
CA VAL A 334 18.65 15.10 -3.58
C VAL A 334 19.96 15.63 -2.97
N GLN A 335 21.07 15.53 -3.70
CA GLN A 335 22.38 15.97 -3.21
C GLN A 335 22.47 17.48 -3.01
N GLU A 336 21.89 18.26 -3.91
CA GLU A 336 21.77 19.73 -3.79
C GLU A 336 20.98 20.11 -2.53
N HIS A 337 19.86 19.43 -2.27
CA HIS A 337 19.06 19.69 -1.07
C HIS A 337 19.83 19.31 0.21
N ARG A 338 20.52 18.17 0.22
CA ARG A 338 21.36 17.76 1.36
C ARG A 338 22.47 18.78 1.66
N ALA A 339 23.10 19.32 0.63
CA ALA A 339 24.14 20.34 0.79
C ALA A 339 23.59 21.69 1.31
N GLN A 340 22.30 21.97 1.11
CA GLN A 340 21.65 23.18 1.62
C GLN A 340 21.10 23.00 3.04
N SER A 341 20.78 21.77 3.45
CA SER A 341 20.16 21.43 4.74
C SER A 341 21.13 21.37 5.93
N ASP A 342 22.26 22.08 5.92
CA ASP A 342 23.20 22.16 7.05
C ASP A 342 22.59 22.74 8.35
N SER A 343 21.34 23.19 8.31
CA SER A 343 20.58 23.80 9.40
C SER A 343 19.95 22.79 10.37
N GLY A 344 20.75 22.02 11.10
CA GLY A 344 20.43 21.44 12.42
C GLY A 344 19.24 20.49 12.60
N ASP A 345 18.33 20.30 11.63
CA ASP A 345 17.24 19.34 11.73
C ASP A 345 17.70 17.94 11.31
N ILE A 346 18.03 17.14 12.33
CA ILE A 346 18.58 15.80 12.17
C ILE A 346 17.61 14.89 11.39
N LYS A 347 16.29 15.11 11.48
CA LYS A 347 15.29 14.18 10.91
C LYS A 347 15.20 14.28 9.40
N ASP A 348 15.23 15.48 8.84
CA ASP A 348 15.11 15.67 7.38
C ASP A 348 16.37 15.20 6.66
N SER A 349 17.54 15.42 7.25
CA SER A 349 18.83 14.99 6.70
C SER A 349 18.88 13.48 6.42
N ASP A 350 18.33 12.68 7.34
CA ASP A 350 18.33 11.23 7.20
C ASP A 350 17.38 10.72 6.10
N MET A 351 16.21 11.35 5.93
CA MET A 351 15.27 10.98 4.87
C MET A 351 15.90 11.19 3.49
N TRP A 352 16.55 12.34 3.26
CA TRP A 352 17.26 12.61 2.01
C TRP A 352 18.44 11.66 1.80
N PHE A 353 19.13 11.25 2.87
CA PHE A 353 20.17 10.24 2.80
C PHE A 353 19.62 8.88 2.33
N CYS A 354 18.51 8.40 2.90
CA CYS A 354 17.87 7.16 2.44
C CYS A 354 17.39 7.29 0.98
N ARG A 355 16.86 8.46 0.60
CA ARG A 355 16.45 8.73 -0.78
C ARG A 355 17.60 8.64 -1.77
N GLU A 356 18.78 9.14 -1.38
CA GLU A 356 20.00 9.04 -2.18
C GLU A 356 20.39 7.57 -2.41
N ALA A 357 20.39 6.76 -1.35
CA ALA A 357 20.67 5.34 -1.44
C ALA A 357 19.70 4.62 -2.40
N ILE A 358 18.40 4.92 -2.33
CA ILE A 358 17.39 4.35 -3.23
C ILE A 358 17.70 4.67 -4.70
N LEU A 359 18.04 5.93 -5.00
CA LEU A 359 18.35 6.36 -6.37
C LEU A 359 19.64 5.73 -6.89
N ILE A 360 20.67 5.64 -6.05
CA ILE A 360 21.94 4.95 -6.38
C ILE A 360 21.66 3.47 -6.68
N ASN A 361 20.79 2.82 -5.92
CA ASN A 361 20.39 1.43 -6.18
C ASN A 361 19.66 1.30 -7.53
N SER A 362 18.70 2.18 -7.81
CA SER A 362 17.98 2.22 -9.09
C SER A 362 18.90 2.48 -10.29
N ILE A 363 19.94 3.31 -10.13
CA ILE A 363 20.98 3.52 -11.16
C ILE A 363 21.74 2.23 -11.41
N GLY A 364 22.19 1.54 -10.36
CA GLY A 364 22.89 0.26 -10.48
C GLY A 364 22.04 -0.82 -11.17
N GLU A 365 20.77 -0.94 -10.79
CA GLU A 365 19.81 -1.85 -11.45
C GLU A 365 19.62 -1.51 -12.94
N THR A 366 19.49 -0.22 -13.26
CA THR A 366 19.29 0.25 -14.65
C THR A 366 20.52 -0.03 -15.50
N LEU A 367 21.72 0.22 -14.98
CA LEU A 367 22.98 -0.08 -15.66
C LEU A 367 23.13 -1.59 -15.91
N TYR A 368 22.81 -2.42 -14.92
CA TYR A 368 22.84 -3.88 -15.06
C TYR A 368 21.78 -4.37 -16.08
N GLY A 369 20.58 -3.80 -16.07
CA GLY A 369 19.55 -4.08 -17.08
C GLY A 369 20.00 -3.71 -18.49
N ALA A 370 20.69 -2.57 -18.65
CA ALA A 370 21.20 -2.13 -19.95
C ALA A 370 22.29 -3.06 -20.50
N THR A 371 23.22 -3.53 -19.66
CA THR A 371 24.29 -4.44 -20.10
C THR A 371 23.76 -5.80 -20.52
N THR A 372 22.78 -6.33 -19.79
CA THR A 372 22.13 -7.61 -20.10
C THR A 372 21.25 -7.52 -21.35
N ALA A 373 20.53 -6.41 -21.55
CA ALA A 373 19.69 -6.20 -22.74
C ALA A 373 20.51 -5.98 -24.03
N ALA A 374 21.71 -5.40 -23.93
CA ALA A 374 22.62 -5.19 -25.07
C ALA A 374 23.29 -6.48 -25.58
N ALA A 375 23.13 -7.61 -24.88
CA ALA A 375 23.67 -8.88 -25.35
C ALA A 375 23.06 -9.23 -26.72
N PRO A 376 23.88 -9.59 -27.74
CA PRO A 376 23.39 -9.84 -29.08
C PRO A 376 22.34 -10.95 -29.04
N LYS A 377 21.09 -10.58 -29.29
CA LYS A 377 20.02 -11.53 -29.59
C LYS A 377 20.49 -12.28 -30.83
N GLN A 378 21.03 -13.48 -30.60
CA GLN A 378 21.42 -14.37 -31.67
C GLN A 378 20.21 -14.46 -32.59
N ALA A 379 20.41 -14.20 -33.89
CA ALA A 379 19.38 -14.32 -34.91
C ALA A 379 18.94 -15.78 -34.98
N ILE A 380 18.13 -16.21 -34.01
CA ILE A 380 17.32 -17.40 -34.09
C ILE A 380 16.36 -17.07 -35.22
N SER A 381 16.52 -17.78 -36.34
CA SER A 381 15.68 -17.66 -37.52
C SER A 381 14.22 -17.93 -37.12
N GLU A 382 13.52 -16.87 -36.73
CA GLU A 382 12.15 -16.92 -36.22
C GLU A 382 11.20 -16.82 -37.43
N LYS A 383 10.80 -17.98 -37.95
CA LYS A 383 9.61 -18.10 -38.80
C LYS A 383 8.39 -17.74 -37.93
N GLN A 384 7.98 -16.48 -37.96
CA GLN A 384 6.90 -15.92 -37.13
C GLN A 384 5.53 -16.51 -37.48
N ALA A 385 4.88 -17.10 -36.48
CA ALA A 385 3.42 -17.08 -36.32
C ALA A 385 3.04 -15.81 -35.53
N PRO A 386 1.83 -15.23 -35.73
CA PRO A 386 1.45 -13.97 -35.10
C PRO A 386 1.44 -14.09 -33.57
N ALA A 387 2.19 -13.19 -32.94
CA ALA A 387 2.43 -13.15 -31.52
C ALA A 387 1.16 -12.83 -30.72
N GLU A 388 0.68 -13.81 -29.96
CA GLU A 388 -0.08 -13.51 -28.74
C GLU A 388 0.89 -12.84 -27.75
N GLN A 389 0.72 -11.53 -27.56
CA GLN A 389 1.35 -10.77 -26.49
C GLN A 389 0.84 -11.31 -25.15
N ASN A 390 1.56 -12.28 -24.59
CA ASN A 390 1.27 -12.81 -23.28
C ASN A 390 1.75 -11.80 -22.23
N LYS A 391 0.82 -10.93 -21.80
CA LYS A 391 1.00 -9.81 -20.87
C LYS A 391 1.36 -10.30 -19.45
N SER A 392 2.65 -10.41 -19.14
CA SER A 392 3.11 -10.39 -17.75
C SER A 392 4.56 -9.89 -17.69
N SER A 393 4.74 -8.59 -17.44
CA SER A 393 6.02 -7.88 -17.55
C SER A 393 6.99 -8.07 -16.35
N TRP A 394 6.57 -8.80 -15.31
CA TRP A 394 7.45 -9.17 -14.19
C TRP A 394 8.37 -10.37 -14.49
N LYS A 395 8.30 -10.90 -15.72
CA LYS A 395 9.06 -12.07 -16.15
C LYS A 395 10.54 -11.80 -16.45
N PHE A 396 10.97 -10.53 -16.53
CA PHE A 396 12.34 -10.18 -16.93
C PHE A 396 13.41 -10.81 -16.01
N TRP A 397 13.17 -10.90 -14.69
CA TRP A 397 14.09 -11.58 -13.75
C TRP A 397 13.63 -12.98 -13.32
N SER A 398 12.34 -13.30 -13.40
CA SER A 398 11.78 -14.52 -12.77
C SER A 398 11.56 -15.71 -13.72
N SER A 399 11.61 -15.55 -15.05
CA SER A 399 11.00 -16.53 -15.98
C SER A 399 11.94 -17.31 -16.89
N SER A 400 13.25 -17.23 -16.70
CA SER A 400 14.19 -17.97 -17.57
C SER A 400 14.43 -19.43 -17.15
N SER A 401 13.61 -20.08 -16.30
CA SER A 401 13.99 -21.39 -15.74
C SER A 401 12.95 -22.52 -15.63
N SER A 402 11.76 -22.45 -16.23
CA SER A 402 10.79 -23.56 -16.13
C SER A 402 10.88 -24.66 -17.20
N SER A 403 11.75 -24.54 -18.21
CA SER A 403 12.05 -25.65 -19.13
C SER A 403 13.34 -26.33 -18.70
N VAL A 404 13.22 -27.50 -18.08
CA VAL A 404 14.35 -28.40 -17.80
C VAL A 404 14.98 -28.81 -19.13
N PRO A 405 16.20 -28.35 -19.47
CA PRO A 405 16.85 -28.76 -20.70
C PRO A 405 17.26 -30.23 -20.57
N SER A 406 16.97 -31.04 -21.58
CA SER A 406 17.47 -32.43 -21.67
C SER A 406 18.99 -32.45 -21.51
N LYS A 407 19.50 -33.30 -20.61
CA LYS A 407 20.89 -33.33 -20.06
C LYS A 407 22.03 -33.51 -21.09
N GLU A 408 21.78 -33.62 -22.38
CA GLU A 408 22.80 -34.04 -23.36
C GLU A 408 23.51 -32.92 -24.15
N SER A 409 23.19 -31.63 -23.94
CA SER A 409 23.81 -30.53 -24.71
C SER A 409 24.32 -29.32 -23.90
N VAL A 410 24.33 -29.37 -22.56
CA VAL A 410 24.62 -28.21 -21.67
C VAL A 410 26.11 -27.81 -21.60
N LYS A 411 27.03 -28.48 -22.32
CA LYS A 411 28.47 -28.24 -22.13
C LYS A 411 29.07 -27.03 -22.87
N LYS A 412 28.32 -26.23 -23.65
CA LYS A 412 29.00 -25.23 -24.51
C LYS A 412 28.16 -24.07 -25.04
N SER A 413 27.62 -23.22 -24.17
CA SER A 413 27.36 -21.83 -24.58
C SER A 413 27.53 -20.85 -23.43
N GLU A 414 28.61 -20.99 -22.68
CA GLU A 414 29.19 -19.86 -21.95
C GLU A 414 29.77 -18.92 -23.01
N LYS A 415 28.89 -18.18 -23.70
CA LYS A 415 29.34 -17.10 -24.58
C LYS A 415 30.05 -16.10 -23.69
N SER A 416 31.35 -16.01 -23.85
CA SER A 416 32.17 -15.07 -23.10
C SER A 416 31.61 -13.65 -23.32
N LYS A 417 31.04 -13.05 -22.26
CA LYS A 417 30.71 -11.61 -22.22
C LYS A 417 31.91 -10.81 -22.73
N THR A 418 31.69 -9.79 -23.55
CA THR A 418 32.80 -8.94 -24.03
C THR A 418 33.49 -8.26 -22.85
N PRO A 419 34.80 -7.92 -22.93
CA PRO A 419 35.47 -7.19 -21.85
C PRO A 419 34.77 -5.88 -21.47
N GLU A 420 34.18 -5.20 -22.45
CA GLU A 420 33.40 -3.97 -22.21
C GLU A 420 32.10 -4.24 -21.44
N GLN A 421 31.38 -5.32 -21.76
CA GLN A 421 30.18 -5.71 -21.01
C GLN A 421 30.50 -6.03 -19.56
N ARG A 422 31.60 -6.77 -19.30
CA ARG A 422 32.05 -7.08 -17.93
C ARG A 422 32.37 -5.81 -17.14
N LYS A 423 33.08 -4.85 -17.75
CA LYS A 423 33.39 -3.58 -17.10
C LYS A 423 32.13 -2.80 -16.70
N LYS A 424 31.13 -2.73 -17.60
CA LYS A 424 29.86 -2.04 -17.30
C LYS A 424 29.04 -2.79 -16.25
N GLU A 425 29.11 -4.11 -16.22
CA GLU A 425 28.48 -4.95 -15.19
C GLU A 425 29.13 -4.75 -13.82
N GLU A 426 30.46 -4.75 -13.74
CA GLU A 426 31.22 -4.42 -12.52
C GLU A 426 30.90 -3.01 -12.01
N GLU A 427 30.78 -2.03 -12.92
CA GLU A 427 30.35 -0.68 -12.57
C GLU A 427 28.94 -0.68 -11.96
N ALA A 428 27.98 -1.36 -12.60
CA ALA A 428 26.61 -1.47 -12.09
C ALA A 428 26.55 -2.12 -10.69
N LEU A 429 27.34 -3.18 -10.48
CA LEU A 429 27.49 -3.83 -9.17
C LEU A 429 28.11 -2.89 -8.14
N GLY A 430 29.08 -2.07 -8.53
CA GLY A 430 29.66 -1.04 -7.67
C GLY A 430 28.62 -0.02 -7.19
N TRP A 431 27.72 0.42 -8.08
CA TRP A 431 26.61 1.30 -7.72
C TRP A 431 25.63 0.63 -6.73
N MET A 432 25.21 -0.61 -6.98
CA MET A 432 24.33 -1.34 -6.05
C MET A 432 25.01 -1.57 -4.68
N GLN A 433 26.27 -1.98 -4.65
CA GLN A 433 27.00 -2.19 -3.41
C GLN A 433 27.13 -0.88 -2.61
N LYS A 434 27.43 0.24 -3.30
CA LYS A 434 27.45 1.57 -2.67
C LYS A 434 26.10 1.90 -2.03
N ALA A 435 24.99 1.69 -2.75
CA ALA A 435 23.66 1.95 -2.21
C ALA A 435 23.36 1.12 -0.96
N ILE A 436 23.70 -0.18 -0.97
CA ILE A 436 23.53 -1.06 0.19
C ILE A 436 24.37 -0.58 1.36
N THR A 437 25.65 -0.24 1.15
CA THR A 437 26.51 0.25 2.24
C THR A 437 25.98 1.53 2.87
N MET A 438 25.49 2.48 2.06
CA MET A 438 24.84 3.70 2.55
C MET A 438 23.58 3.35 3.36
N ALA A 439 22.67 2.55 2.80
CA ALA A 439 21.43 2.16 3.47
C ALA A 439 21.68 1.44 4.81
N GLN A 440 22.69 0.57 4.87
CA GLN A 440 23.08 -0.17 6.07
C GLN A 440 23.65 0.74 7.18
N GLU A 441 24.35 1.82 6.82
CA GLU A 441 24.88 2.81 7.78
C GLU A 441 23.78 3.43 8.65
N LYS A 442 22.57 3.53 8.10
CA LYS A 442 21.37 4.11 8.75
C LYS A 442 20.30 3.06 9.08
N SER A 443 20.63 1.77 9.04
CA SER A 443 19.70 0.69 9.38
C SER A 443 19.14 0.83 10.79
N GLY A 444 17.83 0.60 10.95
CA GLY A 444 17.11 0.73 12.22
C GLY A 444 16.84 2.17 12.65
N GLN A 445 17.35 3.18 11.94
CA GLN A 445 17.01 4.58 12.17
C GLN A 445 15.81 4.99 11.30
N HIS A 446 15.80 4.56 10.04
CA HIS A 446 14.76 4.90 9.06
C HIS A 446 14.33 3.68 8.27
N ARG A 447 13.01 3.50 8.19
CA ARG A 447 12.38 2.41 7.44
C ARG A 447 12.82 2.38 5.97
N ASP A 448 12.88 3.53 5.31
CA ASP A 448 13.24 3.63 3.89
C ASP A 448 14.66 3.11 3.60
N CYS A 449 15.60 3.31 4.53
CA CYS A 449 16.95 2.76 4.41
C CYS A 449 16.93 1.23 4.56
N ASP A 450 16.18 0.69 5.51
CA ASP A 450 16.05 -0.76 5.66
C ASP A 450 15.37 -1.41 4.44
N GLU A 451 14.32 -0.79 3.88
CA GLU A 451 13.69 -1.23 2.62
C GLU A 451 14.69 -1.20 1.45
N CYS A 452 15.50 -0.14 1.34
CA CYS A 452 16.51 0.00 0.30
C CYS A 452 17.62 -1.07 0.42
N ALA A 453 18.11 -1.33 1.64
CA ALA A 453 19.12 -2.37 1.88
C ALA A 453 18.57 -3.75 1.51
N ALA A 454 17.31 -4.05 1.90
CA ALA A 454 16.64 -5.30 1.57
C ALA A 454 16.50 -5.50 0.06
N LEU A 455 16.02 -4.47 -0.66
CA LEU A 455 15.86 -4.51 -2.11
C LEU A 455 17.20 -4.72 -2.83
N GLY A 456 18.23 -3.95 -2.47
CA GLY A 456 19.56 -4.06 -3.06
C GLY A 456 20.17 -5.45 -2.85
N LEU A 457 20.08 -6.01 -1.64
CA LEU A 457 20.54 -7.36 -1.33
C LEU A 457 19.79 -8.43 -2.11
N ASN A 458 18.46 -8.31 -2.25
CA ASN A 458 17.70 -9.24 -3.07
C ASN A 458 18.12 -9.18 -4.54
N ASN A 459 18.39 -7.99 -5.08
CA ASN A 459 18.81 -7.83 -6.46
C ASN A 459 20.22 -8.39 -6.70
N LEU A 460 21.15 -8.17 -5.77
CA LEU A 460 22.44 -8.85 -5.81
C LEU A 460 22.29 -10.38 -5.71
N GLY A 461 21.35 -10.87 -4.88
CA GLY A 461 21.02 -12.29 -4.78
C GLY A 461 20.58 -12.90 -6.11
N LEU A 462 19.70 -12.21 -6.84
CA LEU A 462 19.26 -12.63 -8.18
C LEU A 462 20.42 -12.63 -9.18
N ILE A 463 21.31 -11.63 -9.13
CA ILE A 463 22.50 -11.57 -9.99
C ILE A 463 23.45 -12.74 -9.69
N SER A 464 23.80 -12.95 -8.43
CA SER A 464 24.64 -14.07 -7.98
C SER A 464 24.06 -15.42 -8.40
N GLU A 465 22.74 -15.58 -8.36
CA GLU A 465 22.10 -16.81 -8.84
C GLU A 465 22.27 -16.99 -10.35
N MET A 466 22.08 -15.93 -11.14
CA MET A 466 22.27 -15.99 -12.61
C MET A 466 23.71 -16.33 -13.00
N GLU A 467 24.69 -15.91 -12.18
CA GLU A 467 26.10 -16.27 -12.33
C GLU A 467 26.43 -17.70 -11.87
N GLY A 468 25.48 -18.40 -11.23
CA GLY A 468 25.67 -19.74 -10.68
C GLY A 468 26.31 -19.78 -9.29
N ASN A 469 26.50 -18.62 -8.65
CA ASN A 469 27.02 -18.48 -7.29
C ASN A 469 25.90 -18.70 -6.26
N THR A 470 25.36 -19.93 -6.20
CA THR A 470 24.14 -20.25 -5.44
C THR A 470 24.26 -20.01 -3.94
N ASP A 471 25.44 -20.23 -3.35
CA ASP A 471 25.66 -20.04 -1.90
C ASP A 471 25.62 -18.55 -1.52
N VAL A 472 26.27 -17.71 -2.34
CA VAL A 472 26.26 -16.25 -2.17
C VAL A 472 24.86 -15.69 -2.36
N ALA A 473 24.14 -16.19 -3.37
CA ALA A 473 22.75 -15.79 -3.62
C ALA A 473 21.83 -16.10 -2.43
N LEU A 474 21.94 -17.30 -1.83
CA LEU A 474 21.17 -17.66 -0.64
C LEU A 474 21.51 -16.77 0.56
N GLN A 475 22.78 -16.47 0.77
CA GLN A 475 23.20 -15.55 1.83
C GLN A 475 22.56 -14.17 1.62
N GLN A 476 22.65 -13.62 0.40
CA GLN A 476 22.08 -12.32 0.06
C GLN A 476 20.55 -12.28 0.24
N PHE A 477 19.82 -13.33 -0.17
CA PHE A 477 18.38 -13.42 0.09
C PHE A 477 18.06 -13.48 1.59
N SER A 478 18.87 -14.19 2.38
CA SER A 478 18.66 -14.26 3.83
C SER A 478 18.88 -12.91 4.52
N GLU A 479 19.89 -12.15 4.10
CA GLU A 479 20.14 -10.79 4.59
C GLU A 479 19.03 -9.84 4.15
N ALA A 480 18.54 -9.96 2.90
CA ALA A 480 17.41 -9.18 2.40
C ALA A 480 16.15 -9.38 3.27
N ILE A 481 15.83 -10.62 3.65
CA ILE A 481 14.70 -10.94 4.55
C ILE A 481 14.88 -10.27 5.92
N LEU A 482 16.11 -10.24 6.44
CA LEU A 482 16.41 -9.61 7.73
C LEU A 482 16.14 -8.09 7.68
N TYR A 483 16.61 -7.39 6.64
CA TYR A 483 16.34 -5.96 6.49
C TYR A 483 14.87 -5.66 6.19
N ALA A 484 14.20 -6.48 5.38
CA ALA A 484 12.76 -6.35 5.14
C ALA A 484 11.95 -6.51 6.43
N THR A 485 12.38 -7.41 7.32
CA THR A 485 11.78 -7.59 8.65
C THR A 485 11.99 -6.36 9.53
N LYS A 486 13.18 -5.74 9.51
CA LYS A 486 13.42 -4.47 10.24
C LYS A 486 12.54 -3.33 9.73
N ALA A 487 12.27 -3.30 8.42
CA ALA A 487 11.44 -2.29 7.78
C ALA A 487 9.92 -2.51 7.98
N ASP A 488 9.49 -3.61 8.59
CA ASP A 488 8.09 -4.07 8.56
C ASP A 488 7.54 -4.18 7.12
N ASP A 489 8.40 -4.53 6.14
CA ASP A 489 8.02 -4.75 4.74
C ASP A 489 7.62 -6.22 4.52
N TYR A 490 6.40 -6.58 4.96
CA TYR A 490 5.85 -7.92 4.81
C TYR A 490 5.79 -8.41 3.36
N VAL A 491 5.62 -7.49 2.41
CA VAL A 491 5.58 -7.80 0.97
C VAL A 491 6.98 -8.20 0.50
N GLY A 492 8.00 -7.42 0.86
CA GLY A 492 9.39 -7.75 0.61
C GLY A 492 9.79 -9.09 1.24
N ILE A 493 9.44 -9.31 2.52
CA ILE A 493 9.72 -10.57 3.23
C ILE A 493 9.22 -11.78 2.44
N GLU A 494 7.95 -11.77 2.02
CA GLU A 494 7.36 -12.88 1.27
C GLU A 494 8.06 -13.09 -0.07
N ALA A 495 8.31 -12.01 -0.82
CA ALA A 495 8.96 -12.06 -2.12
C ALA A 495 10.39 -12.65 -2.01
N TYR A 496 11.16 -12.20 -1.03
CA TYR A 496 12.54 -12.64 -0.82
C TYR A 496 12.60 -14.08 -0.29
N GLN A 497 11.67 -14.49 0.59
CA GLN A 497 11.51 -15.88 1.02
C GLN A 497 11.18 -16.81 -0.15
N ARG A 498 10.35 -16.37 -1.09
CA ARG A 498 10.04 -17.14 -2.30
C ARG A 498 11.28 -17.37 -3.16
N ASN A 499 12.13 -16.36 -3.31
CA ASN A 499 13.40 -16.49 -4.03
C ASN A 499 14.36 -17.47 -3.34
N ALA A 500 14.53 -17.34 -2.03
CA ALA A 500 15.36 -18.25 -1.23
C ALA A 500 14.87 -19.71 -1.34
N THR A 501 13.58 -19.93 -1.10
CA THR A 501 12.96 -21.28 -1.15
C THR A 501 13.13 -21.92 -2.53
N ARG A 502 12.82 -21.17 -3.59
CA ARG A 502 12.99 -21.64 -4.98
C ARG A 502 14.44 -22.06 -5.26
N LEU A 503 15.42 -21.28 -4.79
CA LEU A 503 16.82 -21.61 -5.00
C LEU A 503 17.25 -22.83 -4.16
N THR A 504 16.79 -22.97 -2.92
CA THR A 504 17.02 -24.16 -2.09
C THR A 504 16.47 -25.43 -2.75
N ASP A 505 15.25 -25.39 -3.28
CA ASP A 505 14.63 -26.54 -3.97
C ASP A 505 15.42 -26.92 -5.24
N LYS A 506 15.93 -25.93 -5.96
CA LYS A 506 16.79 -26.12 -7.13
C LYS A 506 18.12 -26.80 -6.76
N ILE A 507 18.73 -26.45 -5.63
CA ILE A 507 19.96 -27.08 -5.13
C ILE A 507 19.68 -28.52 -4.69
N ALA A 508 18.57 -28.77 -3.99
CA ALA A 508 18.17 -30.10 -3.55
C ALA A 508 17.90 -31.04 -4.74
N SER A 509 17.12 -30.61 -5.73
CA SER A 509 16.87 -31.41 -6.94
C SER A 509 18.15 -31.66 -7.76
N ALA A 510 19.08 -30.70 -7.80
CA ALA A 510 20.37 -30.90 -8.45
C ALA A 510 21.24 -31.94 -7.72
N SER A 511 21.23 -31.98 -6.39
CA SER A 511 22.00 -32.92 -5.57
C SER A 511 21.43 -34.35 -5.67
N GLU A 512 20.11 -34.51 -5.65
CA GLU A 512 19.43 -35.79 -5.89
C GLU A 512 19.78 -36.36 -7.27
N SER A 513 19.86 -35.51 -8.29
CA SER A 513 20.20 -35.95 -9.65
C SER A 513 21.67 -36.37 -9.83
N LYS A 514 22.54 -36.04 -8.88
CA LYS A 514 23.95 -36.44 -8.81
C LYS A 514 24.18 -37.65 -7.91
N ALA A 515 23.20 -38.02 -7.08
CA ALA A 515 23.32 -39.22 -6.26
C ALA A 515 23.50 -40.44 -7.19
N PRO A 516 24.50 -41.30 -6.94
CA PRO A 516 24.69 -42.50 -7.73
C PRO A 516 23.40 -43.32 -7.69
N LEU A 517 22.90 -43.72 -8.86
CA LEU A 517 21.72 -44.58 -8.96
C LEU A 517 21.92 -45.77 -8.01
N PRO A 518 20.93 -46.10 -7.16
CA PRO A 518 21.04 -47.26 -6.29
C PRO A 518 21.40 -48.46 -7.16
N SER A 519 22.45 -49.18 -6.77
CA SER A 519 22.90 -50.37 -7.50
C SER A 519 21.69 -51.29 -7.70
N PRO A 520 21.52 -51.87 -8.90
CA PRO A 520 20.37 -52.73 -9.17
C PRO A 520 20.32 -53.84 -8.11
N PRO A 521 19.12 -54.18 -7.59
CA PRO A 521 18.99 -55.23 -6.59
C PRO A 521 19.64 -56.52 -7.11
N PRO A 522 20.35 -57.29 -6.27
CA PRO A 522 21.02 -58.50 -6.69
C PRO A 522 19.99 -59.45 -7.33
N LEU A 523 20.28 -59.89 -8.56
CA LEU A 523 19.42 -60.82 -9.30
C LEU A 523 19.13 -62.05 -8.44
N PRO A 524 17.88 -62.55 -8.39
CA PRO A 524 17.54 -63.73 -7.60
C PRO A 524 18.41 -64.90 -8.08
N SER A 525 19.17 -65.48 -7.17
CA SER A 525 19.99 -66.66 -7.47
C SER A 525 19.06 -67.76 -7.96
N LYS A 526 19.25 -68.20 -9.20
CA LYS A 526 18.58 -69.40 -9.71
C LYS A 526 19.02 -70.57 -8.83
N LYS A 527 18.14 -71.02 -7.95
CA LYS A 527 18.30 -72.30 -7.25
C LYS A 527 18.27 -73.40 -8.31
N ALA A 528 19.39 -74.11 -8.43
CA ALA A 528 19.52 -75.34 -9.23
C ALA A 528 19.00 -76.52 -8.42
#